data_AF-A0A1X9YDB4-F1
#
_entry.id   AF-A0A1X9YDB4-F1
#
_cell.length_a   1.000
_cell.length_b   1.000
_cell.length_c   1.000
_cell.angle_alpha   90.00
_cell.angle_beta   90.00
_cell.angle_gamma   90.00
#
_symmetry.space_group_name_H-M   'P 1'
#
loop_
_entity.id
_entity.type
_entity.pdbx_description
1 polymer ?
#
loop_
_entity_poly.entity_id
_entity_poly.type
_entity_poly.pdbx_seq_one_letter_code
_entity_poly.pdbx_strand_id
1 'polypeptide(L)'
;MSEGLKPAKSNDAQQVVTVDRHDGGLPLGRIALIAAAAIALVAVGFQIWKSRAPADATTAPAASDTAPQADVSSMIAQLEKKLEENPEDAEGWRMLGWSYYRTERFPDAVGAYRKATELDPKNAGGWSALGEAIVLAIPVNQPAAVPADAEAAFRKALAIDAADPRSRYFLGVKKDLSGDHKGAIDDWIALLKDTPAGAPWEANVRQTIQQSASQNKVDIAGRLPTPSAPPPSAATDAIPGPNREDLAAASASPPASKTPWSAAWSMGWPPSSRPIRKMPTAGCA
;
A
#
# COMPACT_ATOMS: atom_id res chain seq x y z
N MET A 1 70.62 39.31 34.36
CA MET A 1 71.92 38.65 34.12
C MET A 1 71.65 37.65 33.01
N SER A 2 71.51 38.08 31.76
CA SER A 2 72.56 38.50 30.80
C SER A 2 73.46 37.33 30.42
N GLU A 3 73.25 36.79 29.23
CA GLU A 3 74.22 36.14 28.32
C GLU A 3 73.41 35.56 27.13
N GLY A 4 73.75 35.67 25.86
CA GLY A 4 74.93 36.21 25.20
C GLY A 4 74.91 35.73 23.73
N LEU A 5 75.18 36.67 22.82
CA LEU A 5 75.96 36.55 21.57
C LEU A 5 75.73 35.40 20.54
N LYS A 6 75.29 35.81 19.34
CA LYS A 6 75.69 35.31 17.99
C LYS A 6 77.21 35.60 17.73
N PRO A 7 77.80 35.26 16.57
CA PRO A 7 77.72 34.10 15.66
C PRO A 7 79.15 33.61 15.23
N ALA A 8 79.29 32.56 14.41
CA ALA A 8 80.47 32.43 13.53
C ALA A 8 80.18 31.56 12.29
N LYS A 9 80.34 32.18 11.11
CA LYS A 9 80.53 31.56 9.80
C LYS A 9 82.03 31.29 9.61
N SER A 10 82.37 30.19 8.94
CA SER A 10 83.45 30.05 7.94
C SER A 10 83.63 28.53 7.71
N ASN A 11 84.03 28.02 6.55
CA ASN A 11 84.34 28.57 5.25
C ASN A 11 84.29 27.38 4.28
N ASP A 12 83.96 27.67 3.02
CA ASP A 12 84.75 27.34 1.82
C ASP A 12 85.80 26.22 1.98
N ALA A 13 85.96 25.27 1.09
CA ALA A 13 85.47 25.06 -0.27
C ALA A 13 85.97 23.68 -0.66
N GLN A 14 85.29 23.03 -1.61
CA GLN A 14 85.90 22.34 -2.75
C GLN A 14 84.79 21.67 -3.55
N GLN A 15 84.35 22.37 -4.60
CA GLN A 15 83.87 21.70 -5.81
C GLN A 15 85.08 21.15 -6.55
N VAL A 16 84.93 19.98 -7.19
CA VAL A 16 85.22 19.75 -8.62
C VAL A 16 84.91 18.28 -8.98
N VAL A 17 83.85 18.12 -9.79
CA VAL A 17 83.72 17.27 -11.00
C VAL A 17 83.88 15.75 -10.81
N THR A 18 82.79 15.00 -10.60
CA THR A 18 81.92 14.30 -11.60
C THR A 18 82.64 13.34 -12.56
N VAL A 19 82.26 12.06 -12.47
CA VAL A 19 82.18 11.16 -13.63
C VAL A 19 80.76 10.59 -13.66
N ASP A 20 80.13 10.82 -14.81
CA ASP A 20 78.77 10.50 -15.19
C ASP A 20 78.55 8.99 -15.33
N ARG A 21 77.39 8.51 -14.88
CA ARG A 21 76.81 7.24 -15.33
C ARG A 21 75.35 7.50 -15.68
N HIS A 22 75.06 7.42 -16.97
CA HIS A 22 73.72 7.48 -17.54
C HIS A 22 72.78 6.43 -16.93
N ASP A 23 71.76 6.87 -16.20
CA ASP A 23 70.60 6.05 -15.83
C ASP A 23 69.39 6.44 -16.69
N GLY A 24 69.07 5.59 -17.66
CA GLY A 24 67.93 5.73 -18.58
C GLY A 24 66.60 5.21 -17.99
N GLY A 25 66.00 5.95 -17.06
CA GLY A 25 64.63 5.69 -16.58
C GLY A 25 63.59 6.68 -17.13
N LEU A 26 62.48 6.20 -17.69
CA LEU A 26 61.35 7.05 -18.05
C LEU A 26 60.72 7.68 -16.79
N PRO A 27 60.49 9.00 -16.72
CA PRO A 27 59.98 9.65 -15.51
C PRO A 27 58.59 9.11 -15.16
N LEU A 28 58.35 8.86 -13.87
CA LEU A 28 57.12 8.29 -13.30
C LEU A 28 55.82 8.92 -13.87
N GLY A 29 55.85 10.21 -14.23
CA GLY A 29 54.70 10.89 -14.86
C GLY A 29 54.30 10.33 -16.24
N ARG A 30 55.25 9.81 -17.03
CA ARG A 30 54.95 9.17 -18.32
C ARG A 30 54.33 7.78 -18.14
N ILE A 31 54.75 7.04 -17.10
CA ILE A 31 54.15 5.74 -16.77
C ILE A 31 52.69 5.93 -16.33
N ALA A 32 52.41 6.95 -15.51
CA ALA A 32 51.04 7.26 -15.08
C ALA A 32 50.12 7.65 -16.26
N LEU A 33 50.61 8.44 -17.22
CA LEU A 33 49.82 8.81 -18.40
C LEU A 33 49.53 7.63 -19.33
N ILE A 34 50.49 6.72 -19.50
CA ILE A 34 50.29 5.51 -20.32
C ILE A 34 49.27 4.58 -19.65
N ALA A 35 49.34 4.41 -18.33
CA ALA A 35 48.37 3.60 -17.59
C ALA A 35 46.94 4.17 -17.69
N ALA A 36 46.77 5.49 -17.57
CA ALA A 36 45.48 6.14 -17.71
C ALA A 36 44.89 5.99 -19.13
N ALA A 37 45.72 6.11 -20.18
CA ALA A 37 45.29 5.91 -21.56
C ALA A 37 44.87 4.44 -21.82
N ALA A 38 45.57 3.46 -21.24
CA ALA A 38 45.22 2.05 -21.36
C ALA A 38 43.86 1.75 -20.70
N ILE A 39 43.59 2.31 -19.52
CA ILE A 39 42.30 2.14 -18.82
C ILE A 39 41.14 2.74 -19.63
N ALA A 40 41.34 3.93 -20.23
CA ALA A 40 40.33 4.57 -21.07
C ALA A 40 40.01 3.74 -22.32
N LEU A 41 41.02 3.14 -22.96
CA LEU A 41 40.83 2.27 -24.12
C LEU A 41 40.10 0.97 -23.77
N VAL A 42 40.37 0.39 -22.60
CA VAL A 42 39.64 -0.79 -22.09
C VAL A 42 38.17 -0.45 -21.82
N ALA A 43 37.88 0.70 -21.23
CA ALA A 43 36.51 1.13 -20.95
C ALA A 43 35.68 1.37 -22.22
N VAL A 44 36.28 2.01 -23.23
CA VAL A 44 35.65 2.22 -24.54
C VAL A 44 35.48 0.89 -25.29
N GLY A 45 36.48 0.00 -25.24
CA GLY A 45 36.39 -1.35 -25.79
C GLY A 45 35.28 -2.17 -25.14
N PHE A 46 35.12 -2.08 -23.83
CA PHE A 46 34.04 -2.74 -23.08
C PHE A 46 32.66 -2.21 -23.47
N GLN A 47 32.52 -0.90 -23.69
CA GLN A 47 31.26 -0.32 -24.17
C GLN A 47 30.93 -0.72 -25.60
N ILE A 48 31.93 -0.78 -26.49
CA ILE A 48 31.75 -1.26 -27.87
C ILE A 48 31.43 -2.76 -27.89
N TRP A 49 32.01 -3.55 -26.99
CA TRP A 49 31.69 -4.97 -26.83
C TRP A 49 30.25 -5.17 -26.34
N LYS A 50 29.82 -4.43 -25.31
CA LYS A 50 28.45 -4.47 -24.79
C LYS A 50 27.41 -4.09 -25.85
N SER A 51 27.75 -3.16 -26.75
CA SER A 51 26.87 -2.69 -27.84
C SER A 51 26.94 -3.53 -29.12
N ARG A 52 27.88 -4.49 -29.23
CA ARG A 52 28.01 -5.42 -30.36
C ARG A 52 27.75 -6.88 -30.00
N ALA A 53 27.41 -7.19 -28.75
CA ALA A 53 26.97 -8.53 -28.37
C ALA A 53 25.66 -8.87 -29.13
N PRO A 54 25.67 -9.88 -30.01
CA PRO A 54 24.51 -10.20 -30.84
C PRO A 54 23.36 -10.70 -29.97
N ALA A 55 22.17 -10.17 -30.23
CA ALA A 55 20.90 -10.58 -29.64
C ALA A 55 20.44 -11.93 -30.22
N ASP A 56 21.21 -12.98 -29.99
CA ASP A 56 20.86 -14.36 -30.32
C ASP A 56 21.28 -15.27 -29.17
N ALA A 57 20.62 -15.08 -28.02
CA ALA A 57 20.42 -16.16 -27.08
C ALA A 57 18.92 -16.44 -27.12
N THR A 58 18.58 -17.60 -27.69
CA THR A 58 17.27 -18.21 -27.62
C THR A 58 16.92 -18.45 -26.16
N THR A 59 16.45 -17.41 -25.48
CA THR A 59 15.57 -17.57 -24.34
C THR A 59 14.28 -18.11 -24.94
N ALA A 60 14.04 -19.41 -24.75
CA ALA A 60 12.68 -19.91 -24.59
C ALA A 60 11.89 -18.86 -23.80
N PRO A 61 10.62 -18.55 -24.14
CA PRO A 61 9.88 -17.55 -23.40
C PRO A 61 9.99 -17.93 -21.94
N ALA A 62 10.79 -17.15 -21.20
CA ALA A 62 10.76 -17.17 -19.76
C ALA A 62 9.29 -16.93 -19.50
N ALA A 63 8.59 -17.96 -19.00
CA ALA A 63 7.22 -17.86 -18.60
C ALA A 63 7.16 -16.58 -17.78
N SER A 64 6.54 -15.57 -18.38
CA SER A 64 6.64 -14.22 -17.89
C SER A 64 6.11 -14.26 -16.47
N ASP A 65 6.88 -13.76 -15.51
CA ASP A 65 6.36 -13.32 -14.21
C ASP A 65 5.42 -12.10 -14.41
N THR A 66 4.50 -12.19 -15.38
CA THR A 66 3.54 -11.18 -15.82
C THR A 66 2.10 -11.70 -15.65
N ALA A 67 1.90 -12.65 -14.73
CA ALA A 67 0.58 -13.18 -14.39
C ALA A 67 0.42 -13.09 -12.87
N PRO A 68 -0.09 -11.95 -12.34
CA PRO A 68 -1.55 -11.73 -12.24
C PRO A 68 -2.07 -10.34 -12.68
N GLN A 69 -1.21 -9.31 -12.80
CA GLN A 69 -1.66 -7.93 -13.05
C GLN A 69 -2.12 -7.67 -14.49
N ALA A 70 -1.48 -8.29 -15.48
CA ALA A 70 -1.90 -8.19 -16.88
C ALA A 70 -3.27 -8.88 -17.11
N ASP A 71 -3.51 -9.97 -16.39
CA ASP A 71 -4.78 -10.70 -16.42
C ASP A 71 -5.91 -9.86 -15.82
N VAL A 72 -5.73 -9.32 -14.61
CA VAL A 72 -6.72 -8.43 -13.95
C VAL A 72 -7.02 -7.17 -14.78
N SER A 73 -6.00 -6.53 -15.36
CA SER A 73 -6.21 -5.35 -16.21
C SER A 73 -7.02 -5.67 -17.46
N SER A 74 -6.79 -6.84 -18.06
CA SER A 74 -7.56 -7.31 -19.22
C SER A 74 -9.02 -7.62 -18.88
N MET A 75 -9.29 -8.16 -17.67
CA MET A 75 -10.65 -8.41 -17.20
C MET A 75 -11.41 -7.11 -16.94
N ILE A 76 -10.74 -6.10 -16.38
CA ILE A 76 -11.32 -4.76 -16.18
C ILE A 76 -11.69 -4.15 -17.54
N ALA A 77 -10.81 -4.19 -18.53
CA ALA A 77 -11.09 -3.65 -19.87
C ALA A 77 -12.28 -4.37 -20.57
N GLN A 78 -12.41 -5.68 -20.39
CA GLN A 78 -13.57 -6.42 -20.90
C GLN A 78 -14.88 -6.00 -20.21
N LEU A 79 -14.82 -5.76 -18.90
CA LEU A 79 -15.98 -5.32 -18.13
C LEU A 79 -16.39 -3.88 -18.51
N GLU A 80 -15.41 -2.98 -18.70
CA GLU A 80 -15.63 -1.62 -19.23
C GLU A 80 -16.37 -1.69 -20.56
N LYS A 81 -15.85 -2.44 -21.54
CA LYS A 81 -16.49 -2.58 -22.86
C LYS A 81 -17.92 -3.13 -22.77
N LYS A 82 -18.15 -4.14 -21.92
CA LYS A 82 -19.49 -4.71 -21.73
C LYS A 82 -20.48 -3.67 -21.19
N LEU A 83 -20.02 -2.76 -20.34
CA LEU A 83 -20.83 -1.69 -19.76
C LEU A 83 -21.02 -0.50 -20.71
N GLU A 84 -20.12 -0.30 -21.68
CA GLU A 84 -20.37 0.60 -22.81
C GLU A 84 -21.55 0.10 -23.66
N GLU A 85 -21.61 -1.21 -23.91
CA GLU A 85 -22.69 -1.85 -24.65
C GLU A 85 -24.00 -1.94 -23.84
N ASN A 86 -23.90 -2.08 -22.51
CA ASN A 86 -25.03 -2.20 -21.59
C ASN A 86 -24.92 -1.25 -20.39
N PRO A 87 -25.15 0.07 -20.58
CA PRO A 87 -24.88 1.08 -19.56
C PRO A 87 -25.87 1.08 -18.38
N GLU A 88 -26.94 0.28 -18.45
CA GLU A 88 -27.96 0.17 -17.40
C GLU A 88 -27.75 -1.01 -16.44
N ASP A 89 -26.65 -1.77 -16.58
CA ASP A 89 -26.32 -2.89 -15.69
C ASP A 89 -25.73 -2.40 -14.35
N ALA A 90 -26.60 -2.11 -13.39
CA ALA A 90 -26.22 -1.64 -12.05
C ALA A 90 -25.21 -2.57 -11.35
N GLU A 91 -25.40 -3.88 -11.49
CA GLU A 91 -24.53 -4.88 -10.87
C GLU A 91 -23.17 -4.94 -11.57
N GLY A 92 -23.15 -4.85 -12.90
CA GLY A 92 -21.93 -4.74 -13.67
C GLY A 92 -21.12 -3.49 -13.29
N TRP A 93 -21.75 -2.33 -13.15
CA TRP A 93 -21.10 -1.11 -12.64
C TRP A 93 -20.56 -1.29 -11.23
N ARG A 94 -21.27 -2.00 -10.35
CA ARG A 94 -20.82 -2.32 -8.99
C ARG A 94 -19.60 -3.25 -9.02
N MET A 95 -19.60 -4.25 -9.90
CA MET A 95 -18.45 -5.14 -10.10
C MET A 95 -17.24 -4.38 -10.65
N LEU A 96 -17.45 -3.44 -11.58
CA LEU A 96 -16.37 -2.61 -12.12
C LEU A 96 -15.76 -1.74 -11.02
N GLY A 97 -16.59 -1.10 -10.20
CA GLY A 97 -16.14 -0.34 -9.03
C GLY A 97 -15.34 -1.20 -8.05
N TRP A 98 -15.77 -2.43 -7.83
CA TRP A 98 -15.03 -3.38 -6.99
C TRP A 98 -13.69 -3.78 -7.60
N SER A 99 -13.64 -4.05 -8.90
CA SER A 99 -12.39 -4.37 -9.60
C SER A 99 -11.40 -3.22 -9.52
N TYR A 100 -11.83 -1.98 -9.78
CA TYR A 100 -10.99 -0.80 -9.62
C TYR A 100 -10.51 -0.62 -8.19
N TYR A 101 -11.39 -0.80 -7.21
CA TYR A 101 -11.06 -0.73 -5.78
C TYR A 101 -9.96 -1.75 -5.42
N ARG A 102 -10.08 -2.99 -5.90
CA ARG A 102 -9.09 -4.07 -5.65
C ARG A 102 -7.75 -3.81 -6.32
N THR A 103 -7.73 -3.02 -7.40
CA THR A 103 -6.51 -2.56 -8.07
C THR A 103 -6.07 -1.16 -7.64
N GLU A 104 -6.61 -0.63 -6.54
CA GLU A 104 -6.24 0.68 -5.97
C GLU A 104 -6.51 1.89 -6.88
N ARG A 105 -7.31 1.69 -7.94
CA ARG A 105 -7.77 2.74 -8.84
C ARG A 105 -8.98 3.44 -8.20
N PHE A 106 -8.81 4.00 -7.00
CA PHE A 106 -9.91 4.56 -6.21
C PHE A 106 -10.70 5.66 -6.93
N PRO A 107 -10.07 6.61 -7.67
CA PRO A 107 -10.84 7.59 -8.44
C PRO A 107 -11.78 6.95 -9.48
N ASP A 108 -11.33 5.91 -10.17
CA ASP A 108 -12.14 5.18 -11.14
C ASP A 108 -13.25 4.37 -10.45
N ALA A 109 -12.94 3.78 -9.29
CA ALA A 109 -13.91 3.08 -8.45
C ALA A 109 -15.05 4.01 -8.01
N VAL A 110 -14.75 5.27 -7.66
CA VAL A 110 -15.77 6.27 -7.33
C VAL A 110 -16.73 6.50 -8.50
N GLY A 111 -16.23 6.60 -9.73
CA GLY A 111 -17.05 6.76 -10.92
C GLY A 111 -18.00 5.58 -11.14
N ALA A 112 -17.46 4.36 -11.11
CA ALA A 112 -18.24 3.14 -11.34
C ALA A 112 -19.27 2.88 -10.22
N TYR A 113 -18.90 3.05 -8.94
CA TYR A 113 -19.85 2.91 -7.84
C TYR A 113 -20.94 3.98 -7.85
N ARG A 114 -20.64 5.22 -8.25
CA ARG A 114 -21.65 6.27 -8.40
C ARG A 114 -22.67 5.91 -9.47
N LYS A 115 -22.22 5.37 -10.61
CA LYS A 115 -23.14 4.88 -11.64
C LYS A 115 -24.00 3.72 -11.13
N ALA A 116 -23.41 2.80 -10.39
CA ALA A 116 -24.14 1.68 -9.77
C ALA A 116 -25.24 2.18 -8.80
N THR A 117 -24.95 3.18 -7.96
CA THR A 117 -25.94 3.71 -7.00
C THR A 117 -27.00 4.60 -7.63
N GLU A 118 -26.72 5.22 -8.78
CA GLU A 118 -27.73 5.90 -9.60
C GLU A 118 -28.73 4.92 -10.20
N LEU A 119 -28.25 3.76 -10.69
CA LEU A 119 -29.07 2.73 -11.31
C LEU A 119 -29.83 1.87 -10.28
N ASP A 120 -29.20 1.54 -9.14
CA ASP A 120 -29.83 0.86 -8.01
C ASP A 120 -29.68 1.69 -6.71
N PRO A 121 -30.56 2.68 -6.48
CA PRO A 121 -30.51 3.53 -5.30
C PRO A 121 -30.89 2.82 -4.01
N LYS A 122 -31.36 1.56 -4.07
CA LYS A 122 -31.75 0.74 -2.90
C LYS A 122 -30.66 -0.23 -2.47
N ASN A 123 -29.47 -0.18 -3.09
CA ASN A 123 -28.35 -1.03 -2.72
C ASN A 123 -27.51 -0.42 -1.59
N ALA A 124 -27.72 -0.87 -0.35
CA ALA A 124 -26.94 -0.37 0.79
C ALA A 124 -25.42 -0.55 0.61
N GLY A 125 -24.99 -1.72 0.11
CA GLY A 125 -23.58 -2.02 -0.06
C GLY A 125 -22.90 -1.24 -1.19
N GLY A 126 -23.65 -0.86 -2.24
CA GLY A 126 -23.18 0.05 -3.29
C GLY A 126 -22.93 1.46 -2.74
N TRP A 127 -23.85 1.98 -1.93
CA TRP A 127 -23.69 3.27 -1.25
C TRP A 127 -22.52 3.26 -0.27
N SER A 128 -22.37 2.21 0.54
CA SER A 128 -21.26 2.13 1.49
C SER A 128 -19.91 1.94 0.78
N ALA A 129 -19.87 1.18 -0.32
CA ALA A 129 -18.67 1.03 -1.15
C ALA A 129 -18.27 2.34 -1.84
N LEU A 130 -19.24 3.12 -2.33
CA LEU A 130 -19.00 4.46 -2.86
C LEU A 130 -18.34 5.37 -1.80
N GLY A 131 -18.90 5.41 -0.59
CA GLY A 131 -18.36 6.23 0.49
C GLY A 131 -16.91 5.85 0.84
N GLU A 132 -16.61 4.56 0.91
CA GLU A 132 -15.26 4.06 1.16
C GLU A 132 -14.30 4.41 0.02
N ALA A 133 -14.71 4.23 -1.24
CA ALA A 133 -13.90 4.59 -2.40
C ALA A 133 -13.56 6.09 -2.41
N ILE A 134 -14.50 6.96 -2.02
CA ILE A 134 -14.26 8.41 -1.89
C ILE A 134 -13.20 8.70 -0.82
N VAL A 135 -13.28 8.04 0.35
CA VAL A 135 -12.27 8.20 1.42
C VAL A 135 -10.89 7.76 0.96
N LEU A 136 -10.79 6.65 0.24
CA LEU A 136 -9.51 6.11 -0.23
C LEU A 136 -8.95 6.86 -1.45
N ALA A 137 -9.79 7.57 -2.20
CA ALA A 137 -9.36 8.44 -3.30
C ALA A 137 -8.70 9.74 -2.82
N ILE A 138 -8.72 10.04 -1.51
CA ILE A 138 -8.05 11.22 -0.95
C ILE A 138 -6.53 11.08 -1.13
N PRO A 139 -5.85 12.05 -1.76
CA PRO A 139 -4.41 12.03 -1.90
C PRO A 139 -3.69 11.94 -0.55
N VAL A 140 -2.62 11.16 -0.49
CA VAL A 140 -1.86 10.89 0.76
C VAL A 140 -1.25 12.13 1.42
N ASN A 141 -1.14 13.24 0.68
CA ASN A 141 -0.63 14.51 1.18
C ASN A 141 -1.73 15.43 1.75
N GLN A 142 -2.98 14.97 1.81
CA GLN A 142 -4.07 15.67 2.45
C GLN A 142 -4.35 15.10 3.84
N PRO A 143 -4.89 15.93 4.77
CA PRO A 143 -5.32 15.45 6.07
C PRO A 143 -6.34 14.32 5.92
N ALA A 144 -6.25 13.31 6.80
CA ALA A 144 -7.26 12.27 6.88
C ALA A 144 -8.62 12.90 7.21
N ALA A 145 -9.61 12.61 6.39
CA ALA A 145 -10.96 13.13 6.53
C ALA A 145 -11.97 12.10 6.03
N VAL A 146 -13.22 12.24 6.47
CA VAL A 146 -14.38 11.65 5.81
C VAL A 146 -15.10 12.79 5.08
N PRO A 147 -14.91 12.93 3.76
CA PRO A 147 -15.53 13.98 2.96
C PRO A 147 -17.05 13.98 3.08
N ALA A 148 -17.68 15.14 2.85
CA ALA A 148 -19.13 15.31 3.02
C ALA A 148 -19.94 14.40 2.08
N ASP A 149 -19.45 14.15 0.87
CA ASP A 149 -20.05 13.22 -0.09
C ASP A 149 -19.86 11.75 0.33
N ALA A 150 -18.71 11.38 0.89
CA ALA A 150 -18.52 10.05 1.50
C ALA A 150 -19.49 9.82 2.66
N GLU A 151 -19.62 10.79 3.56
CA GLU A 151 -20.58 10.75 4.66
C GLU A 151 -22.02 10.61 4.15
N ALA A 152 -22.40 11.39 3.13
CA ALA A 152 -23.72 11.29 2.54
C ALA A 152 -24.00 9.88 2.00
N ALA A 153 -23.00 9.26 1.35
CA ALA A 153 -23.11 7.88 0.87
C ALA A 153 -23.26 6.87 2.03
N PHE A 154 -22.47 6.98 3.10
CA PHE A 154 -22.63 6.13 4.29
C PHE A 154 -24.00 6.31 4.97
N ARG A 155 -24.48 7.55 5.09
CA ARG A 155 -25.83 7.81 5.63
C ARG A 155 -26.93 7.24 4.75
N LYS A 156 -26.76 7.28 3.43
CA LYS A 156 -27.70 6.67 2.49
C LYS A 156 -27.72 5.15 2.63
N ALA A 157 -26.55 4.52 2.79
CA ALA A 157 -26.46 3.09 3.09
C ALA A 157 -27.18 2.74 4.39
N LEU A 158 -26.96 3.48 5.48
CA LEU A 158 -27.63 3.24 6.77
C LEU A 158 -29.14 3.48 6.74
N ALA A 159 -29.62 4.36 5.87
CA ALA A 159 -31.06 4.54 5.67
C ALA A 159 -31.72 3.33 5.00
N ILE A 160 -30.95 2.50 4.30
CA ILE A 160 -31.41 1.27 3.62
C ILE A 160 -31.16 0.05 4.52
N ASP A 161 -29.96 -0.07 5.08
CA ASP A 161 -29.54 -1.10 6.03
C ASP A 161 -28.82 -0.44 7.21
N ALA A 162 -29.56 -0.24 8.30
CA ALA A 162 -29.03 0.36 9.53
C ALA A 162 -27.90 -0.47 10.18
N ALA A 163 -27.76 -1.75 9.80
CA ALA A 163 -26.70 -2.63 10.29
C ALA A 163 -25.47 -2.68 9.36
N ASP A 164 -25.42 -1.90 8.27
CA ASP A 164 -24.29 -1.91 7.32
C ASP A 164 -22.96 -1.61 8.06
N PRO A 165 -22.07 -2.61 8.18
CA PRO A 165 -20.93 -2.52 9.07
C PRO A 165 -19.86 -1.54 8.56
N ARG A 166 -19.73 -1.42 7.23
CA ARG A 166 -18.81 -0.48 6.58
C ARG A 166 -19.18 0.97 6.92
N SER A 167 -20.45 1.32 6.76
CA SER A 167 -20.94 2.67 7.05
C SER A 167 -20.83 3.01 8.53
N ARG A 168 -21.20 2.08 9.42
CA ARG A 168 -21.02 2.26 10.88
C ARG A 168 -19.54 2.48 11.24
N TYR A 169 -18.63 1.72 10.62
CA TYR A 169 -17.21 1.88 10.84
C TYR A 169 -16.71 3.28 10.44
N PHE A 170 -16.98 3.72 9.21
CA PHE A 170 -16.48 5.00 8.70
C PHE A 170 -17.13 6.22 9.36
N LEU A 171 -18.39 6.14 9.80
CA LEU A 171 -18.98 7.21 10.62
C LEU A 171 -18.34 7.28 12.02
N GLY A 172 -17.92 6.15 12.59
CA GLY A 172 -17.05 6.13 13.77
C GLY A 172 -15.69 6.77 13.51
N VAL A 173 -15.06 6.48 12.36
CA VAL A 173 -13.80 7.15 11.93
C VAL A 173 -14.00 8.65 11.83
N LYS A 174 -15.13 9.12 11.27
CA LYS A 174 -15.43 10.55 11.23
C LYS A 174 -15.50 11.16 12.63
N LYS A 175 -16.18 10.51 13.59
CA LYS A 175 -16.25 10.97 14.99
C LYS A 175 -14.85 11.07 15.60
N ASP A 176 -14.04 10.03 15.42
CA ASP A 176 -12.67 9.95 15.94
C ASP A 176 -11.80 11.08 15.38
N LEU A 177 -11.85 11.32 14.06
CA LEU A 177 -11.13 12.42 13.40
C LEU A 177 -11.60 13.81 13.86
N SER A 178 -12.86 13.94 14.30
CA SER A 178 -13.40 15.18 14.84
C SER A 178 -13.13 15.40 16.33
N GLY A 179 -12.43 14.47 16.99
CA GLY A 179 -12.07 14.53 18.41
C GLY A 179 -13.04 13.81 19.35
N ASP A 180 -14.16 13.28 18.84
CA ASP A 180 -15.08 12.44 19.62
C ASP A 180 -14.59 10.98 19.65
N HIS A 181 -13.40 10.79 20.23
CA HIS A 181 -12.74 9.48 20.31
C HIS A 181 -13.56 8.49 21.14
N LYS A 182 -14.16 8.97 22.24
CA LYS A 182 -15.00 8.13 23.09
C LYS A 182 -16.27 7.70 22.35
N GLY A 183 -16.98 8.62 21.70
CA GLY A 183 -18.17 8.28 20.90
C GLY A 183 -17.86 7.35 19.74
N ALA A 184 -16.71 7.52 19.07
CA ALA A 184 -16.25 6.59 18.03
C ALA A 184 -16.01 5.17 18.56
N ILE A 185 -15.31 5.05 19.70
CA ILE A 185 -15.06 3.77 20.38
C ILE A 185 -16.38 3.11 20.80
N ASP A 186 -17.33 3.88 21.34
CA ASP A 186 -18.64 3.39 21.75
C ASP A 186 -19.42 2.81 20.54
N ASP A 187 -19.39 3.52 19.40
CA ASP A 187 -20.02 3.07 18.15
C ASP A 187 -19.35 1.80 17.59
N TRP A 188 -18.02 1.72 17.60
CA TRP A 188 -17.30 0.52 17.13
C TRP A 188 -17.51 -0.68 18.05
N ILE A 189 -17.61 -0.48 19.36
CA ILE A 189 -18.00 -1.54 20.30
C ILE A 189 -19.42 -2.03 20.00
N ALA A 190 -20.36 -1.12 19.72
CA ALA A 190 -21.71 -1.50 19.31
C ALA A 190 -21.70 -2.27 17.98
N LEU A 191 -20.88 -1.85 17.01
CA LEU A 191 -20.67 -2.59 15.77
C LEU A 191 -20.17 -4.02 16.02
N LEU A 192 -19.19 -4.20 16.92
CA LEU A 192 -18.68 -5.53 17.26
C LEU A 192 -19.72 -6.41 17.95
N LYS A 193 -20.64 -5.84 18.74
CA LYS A 193 -21.73 -6.61 19.37
C LYS A 193 -22.72 -7.16 18.34
N ASP A 194 -22.95 -6.43 17.27
CA ASP A 194 -23.86 -6.83 16.17
C ASP A 194 -23.14 -7.63 15.07
N THR A 195 -21.82 -7.81 15.19
CA THR A 195 -20.99 -8.47 14.18
C THR A 195 -21.20 -10.00 14.25
N PRO A 196 -21.54 -10.66 13.12
CA PRO A 196 -21.63 -12.12 13.07
C PRO A 196 -20.30 -12.80 13.41
N ALA A 197 -20.36 -13.98 14.00
CA ALA A 197 -19.18 -14.76 14.35
C ALA A 197 -18.31 -15.04 13.11
N GLY A 198 -17.01 -14.74 13.21
CA GLY A 198 -16.04 -14.98 12.15
C GLY A 198 -16.06 -13.96 11.01
N ALA A 199 -16.69 -12.81 11.20
CA ALA A 199 -16.66 -11.75 10.20
C ALA A 199 -15.22 -11.27 9.92
N PRO A 200 -14.83 -11.12 8.65
CA PRO A 200 -13.43 -10.81 8.28
C PRO A 200 -12.96 -9.44 8.79
N TRP A 201 -13.87 -8.51 9.05
CA TRP A 201 -13.55 -7.17 9.56
C TRP A 201 -13.39 -7.11 11.10
N GLU A 202 -13.79 -8.15 11.85
CA GLU A 202 -13.86 -8.10 13.32
C GLU A 202 -12.50 -7.73 13.95
N ALA A 203 -11.43 -8.38 13.50
CA ALA A 203 -10.08 -8.15 14.01
C ALA A 203 -9.60 -6.70 13.77
N ASN A 204 -9.87 -6.16 12.58
CA ASN A 204 -9.46 -4.81 12.23
C ASN A 204 -10.24 -3.76 13.05
N VAL A 205 -11.55 -3.94 13.27
CA VAL A 205 -12.33 -3.02 14.12
C VAL A 205 -11.83 -3.04 15.57
N ARG A 206 -11.49 -4.22 16.10
CA ARG A 206 -10.88 -4.34 17.45
C ARG A 206 -9.55 -3.60 17.53
N GLN A 207 -8.71 -3.73 16.51
CA GLN A 207 -7.44 -3.02 16.43
C GLN A 207 -7.65 -1.50 16.39
N THR A 208 -8.60 -1.01 15.59
CA THR A 208 -8.94 0.43 15.55
C THR A 208 -9.38 0.95 16.92
N ILE A 209 -10.24 0.21 17.63
CA ILE A 209 -10.66 0.57 18.99
C ILE A 209 -9.46 0.64 19.94
N GLN A 210 -8.59 -0.38 19.94
CA GLN A 210 -7.41 -0.41 20.81
C GLN A 210 -6.45 0.75 20.50
N GLN A 211 -6.24 1.05 19.23
CA GLN A 211 -5.39 2.15 18.79
C GLN A 211 -5.95 3.50 19.25
N SER A 212 -7.20 3.83 18.92
CA SER A 212 -7.82 5.10 19.35
C SER A 212 -7.89 5.20 20.87
N ALA A 213 -8.23 4.11 21.57
CA ALA A 213 -8.28 4.09 23.04
C ALA A 213 -6.92 4.39 23.68
N SER A 214 -5.85 3.77 23.18
CA SER A 214 -4.49 3.98 23.69
C SER A 214 -3.97 5.39 23.43
N GLN A 215 -4.21 5.93 22.24
CA GLN A 215 -3.78 7.27 21.85
C GLN A 215 -4.52 8.35 22.64
N ASN A 216 -5.81 8.15 22.87
CA ASN A 216 -6.70 9.14 23.47
C ASN A 216 -7.02 8.87 24.94
N LYS A 217 -6.34 7.90 25.57
CA LYS A 217 -6.48 7.52 26.99
C LYS A 217 -7.94 7.19 27.38
N VAL A 218 -8.67 6.50 26.50
CA VAL A 218 -10.04 6.04 26.74
C VAL A 218 -10.02 4.63 27.33
N ASP A 219 -10.70 4.42 28.45
CA ASP A 219 -10.80 3.09 29.06
C ASP A 219 -11.77 2.18 28.30
N ILE A 220 -11.27 0.99 27.94
CA ILE A 220 -11.99 -0.07 27.22
C ILE A 220 -11.98 -1.40 27.96
N ALA A 221 -11.45 -1.46 29.19
CA ALA A 221 -11.34 -2.68 29.97
C ALA A 221 -12.72 -3.32 30.19
N GLY A 222 -12.88 -4.59 29.81
CA GLY A 222 -14.14 -5.33 29.95
C GLY A 222 -15.28 -4.89 29.02
N ARG A 223 -15.05 -3.96 28.09
CA ARG A 223 -16.10 -3.40 27.20
C ARG A 223 -16.19 -4.09 25.84
N LEU A 224 -15.11 -4.74 25.40
CA LEU A 224 -15.06 -5.45 24.12
C LEU A 224 -15.76 -6.83 24.24
N PRO A 225 -16.62 -7.21 23.27
CA PRO A 225 -17.16 -8.56 23.24
C PRO A 225 -16.03 -9.59 23.06
N THR A 226 -16.21 -10.84 23.48
CA THR A 226 -15.22 -11.90 23.27
C THR A 226 -14.97 -12.09 21.76
N PRO A 227 -13.72 -12.25 21.29
CA PRO A 227 -13.44 -12.56 19.90
C PRO A 227 -14.20 -13.81 19.44
N SER A 228 -14.83 -13.75 18.28
CA SER A 228 -15.48 -14.92 17.72
C SER A 228 -14.42 -15.91 17.23
N ALA A 229 -14.59 -17.21 17.53
CA ALA A 229 -13.79 -18.22 16.85
C ALA A 229 -14.10 -18.15 15.34
N PRO A 230 -13.09 -18.29 14.46
CA PRO A 230 -13.37 -18.45 13.04
C PRO A 230 -14.32 -19.64 12.86
N PRO A 231 -15.25 -19.61 11.88
CA PRO A 231 -16.07 -20.78 11.58
C PRO A 231 -15.14 -21.98 11.39
N PRO A 232 -15.53 -23.20 11.83
CA PRO A 232 -14.73 -24.38 11.54
C PRO A 232 -14.52 -24.38 10.03
N SER A 233 -13.27 -24.22 9.63
CA SER A 233 -12.89 -24.32 8.23
C SER A 233 -13.46 -25.65 7.77
N ALA A 234 -14.30 -25.66 6.73
CA ALA A 234 -14.50 -26.90 6.00
C ALA A 234 -13.09 -27.32 5.58
N ALA A 235 -12.57 -28.36 6.22
CA ALA A 235 -11.29 -28.93 5.89
C ALA A 235 -11.41 -29.42 4.44
N THR A 236 -11.02 -28.57 3.51
CA THR A 236 -10.55 -29.01 2.20
C THR A 236 -9.05 -29.19 2.36
N ASP A 237 -8.64 -30.43 2.22
CA ASP A 237 -7.26 -30.89 2.26
C ASP A 237 -6.29 -29.99 1.47
N ALA A 238 -5.09 -29.83 2.04
CA ALA A 238 -3.85 -29.33 1.45
C ALA A 238 -3.76 -27.83 1.07
N ILE A 239 -3.03 -27.06 1.89
CA ILE A 239 -1.80 -26.28 1.57
C ILE A 239 -1.19 -25.89 2.94
N PRO A 240 0.09 -26.20 3.24
CA PRO A 240 0.74 -25.69 4.45
C PRO A 240 0.76 -24.15 4.40
N GLY A 241 0.20 -23.51 5.43
CA GLY A 241 0.22 -22.04 5.55
C GLY A 241 1.65 -21.49 5.68
N PRO A 242 1.88 -20.22 5.33
CA PRO A 242 3.21 -19.61 5.32
C PRO A 242 3.86 -19.66 6.72
N ASN A 243 5.17 -19.90 6.75
CA ASN A 243 5.91 -20.11 7.99
C ASN A 243 6.17 -18.77 8.71
N ARG A 244 6.55 -18.82 9.99
CA ARG A 244 6.75 -17.63 10.85
C ARG A 244 7.74 -16.59 10.28
N GLU A 245 8.63 -17.03 9.40
CA GLU A 245 9.62 -16.17 8.73
C GLU A 245 8.96 -15.26 7.68
N ASP A 246 7.94 -15.74 6.97
CA ASP A 246 7.14 -14.96 6.00
C ASP A 246 6.29 -13.90 6.72
N LEU A 247 5.81 -14.22 7.91
CA LEU A 247 5.09 -13.29 8.79
C LEU A 247 6.02 -12.22 9.40
N ALA A 248 7.28 -12.57 9.66
CA ALA A 248 8.29 -11.63 10.16
C ALA A 248 8.74 -10.64 9.06
N ALA A 249 8.81 -11.08 7.80
CA ALA A 249 9.14 -10.21 6.67
C ALA A 249 8.08 -9.13 6.40
N ALA A 250 6.78 -9.43 6.62
CA ALA A 250 5.70 -8.45 6.51
C ALA A 250 5.73 -7.36 7.61
N SER A 251 6.38 -7.64 8.75
CA SER A 251 6.51 -6.68 9.85
C SER A 251 7.69 -5.70 9.72
N ALA A 252 8.48 -5.79 8.63
CA ALA A 252 9.68 -4.99 8.42
C ALA A 252 9.49 -3.74 7.52
N SER A 253 8.26 -3.43 7.10
CA SER A 253 7.98 -2.17 6.37
C SER A 253 8.09 -0.96 7.32
N PRO A 254 8.71 0.17 6.90
CA PRO A 254 8.82 1.35 7.74
C PRO A 254 7.44 1.91 8.10
N PRO A 255 7.29 2.57 9.26
CA PRO A 255 6.00 3.09 9.71
C PRO A 255 5.57 4.23 8.80
N ALA A 256 4.80 3.94 7.75
CA ALA A 256 3.86 4.92 7.23
C ALA A 256 3.03 5.40 8.42
N SER A 257 2.85 6.70 8.57
CA SER A 257 1.92 7.26 9.57
C SER A 257 0.60 6.49 9.43
N LYS A 258 0.29 5.66 10.43
CA LYS A 258 -0.82 4.70 10.38
C LYS A 258 -2.12 5.48 10.50
N THR A 259 -2.57 6.04 9.39
CA THR A 259 -3.87 6.68 9.27
C THR A 259 -4.98 5.64 9.51
N PRO A 260 -6.14 6.04 10.04
CA PRO A 260 -7.24 5.11 10.31
C PRO A 260 -7.77 4.39 9.06
N TRP A 261 -7.45 4.87 7.85
CA TRP A 261 -7.80 4.21 6.59
C TRP A 261 -6.92 2.99 6.26
N SER A 262 -5.69 2.90 6.81
CA SER A 262 -4.82 1.74 6.59
C SER A 262 -5.42 0.44 7.14
N ALA A 263 -6.20 0.52 8.24
CA ALA A 263 -6.98 -0.58 8.76
C ALA A 263 -8.19 -0.93 7.87
N ALA A 264 -8.87 0.08 7.32
CA ALA A 264 -10.00 -0.13 6.41
C ALA A 264 -9.60 -0.87 5.13
N TRP A 265 -8.42 -0.56 4.61
CA TRP A 265 -7.81 -1.19 3.45
C TRP A 265 -7.65 -2.72 3.59
N SER A 266 -7.43 -3.18 4.83
CA SER A 266 -7.26 -4.60 5.15
C SER A 266 -8.57 -5.32 5.49
N MET A 267 -9.71 -4.61 5.54
CA MET A 267 -10.99 -5.18 6.00
C MET A 267 -11.71 -6.05 4.97
N GLY A 268 -11.33 -5.97 3.68
CA GLY A 268 -11.82 -6.88 2.65
C GLY A 268 -13.34 -7.05 2.66
N TRP A 269 -14.08 -5.94 2.79
CA TRP A 269 -15.54 -5.96 2.92
C TRP A 269 -16.16 -6.78 1.78
N PRO A 270 -16.95 -7.83 2.06
CA PRO A 270 -17.53 -8.64 1.00
C PRO A 270 -18.47 -7.76 0.14
N PRO A 271 -18.58 -8.02 -1.18
CA PRO A 271 -19.67 -7.47 -1.97
C PRO A 271 -20.97 -7.91 -1.31
N SER A 272 -21.82 -6.94 -0.91
CA SER A 272 -23.05 -7.22 -0.16
C SER A 272 -23.95 -8.14 -0.97
N SER A 273 -23.88 -9.44 -0.68
CA SER A 273 -24.71 -10.49 -1.28
C SER A 273 -25.60 -11.05 -0.18
N ARG A 274 -26.40 -10.19 0.46
CA ARG A 274 -27.55 -10.69 1.22
C ARG A 274 -28.70 -10.86 0.24
N PRO A 275 -29.13 -12.09 -0.08
CA PRO A 275 -30.41 -12.28 -0.75
C PRO A 275 -31.50 -11.67 0.15
N ILE A 276 -32.39 -10.88 -0.46
CA ILE A 276 -33.59 -10.35 0.20
C ILE A 276 -34.29 -11.54 0.84
N ARG A 277 -34.28 -11.61 2.18
CA ARG A 277 -35.01 -12.63 2.92
C ARG A 277 -36.48 -12.36 2.64
N LYS A 278 -37.11 -13.12 1.73
CA LYS A 278 -38.55 -13.06 1.50
C LYS A 278 -39.23 -13.24 2.85
N MET A 279 -39.91 -12.20 3.32
CA MET A 279 -40.75 -12.31 4.51
C MET A 279 -41.79 -13.40 4.25
N PRO A 280 -42.07 -14.30 5.21
CA PRO A 280 -43.17 -15.24 5.07
C PRO A 280 -44.46 -14.43 4.94
N THR A 281 -45.17 -14.61 3.82
CA THR A 281 -46.53 -14.13 3.68
C THR A 281 -47.35 -14.79 4.78
N ALA A 282 -47.77 -14.01 5.77
CA ALA A 282 -48.77 -14.44 6.73
C ALA A 282 -50.03 -14.79 5.92
N GLY A 283 -50.31 -16.08 5.82
CA GLY A 283 -51.57 -16.56 5.26
C GLY A 283 -52.69 -16.17 6.22
N CYS A 284 -53.64 -15.37 5.72
CA CYS A 284 -54.96 -15.30 6.31
C CYS A 284 -55.63 -16.66 6.15
N ALA A 285 -56.05 -17.25 7.26
CA ALA A 285 -57.09 -18.26 7.36
C ALA A 285 -57.95 -17.91 8.57
#